data_AF-K0ULQ3-F1
#
_entry.id   AF-K0ULQ3-F1
#
_cell.length_a   1.000
_cell.length_b   1.000
_cell.length_c   1.000
_cell.angle_alpha   90.00
_cell.angle_beta   90.00
_cell.angle_gamma   90.00
#
_symmetry.space_group_name_H-M   'P 1'
#
loop_
_entity.id
_entity.type
_entity.pdbx_description
1 polymer ?
#
loop_
_entity_poly.entity_id
_entity_poly.type
_entity_poly.pdbx_seq_one_letter_code
_entity_poly.pdbx_strand_id
1 'polypeptide(L)'
;MRSLAAAASELGAKIDELDALIAEQRGSVQRLRRAWQGGAGEATIAQAEQNLAAQLRLRQRLAEVRGALAGGGAHLVATRDGLTDLVAALRGAGWTVTDAGHAIAPASPALLKRFEPGFTTLIRRLLRLFDEIDAGTAAGISGVLR
;
A
#
# COMPACT_ATOMS: atom_id res chain seq x y z
N MET A 1 7.33 3.44 13.85
CA MET A 1 6.34 2.86 12.91
C MET A 1 6.77 3.24 11.49
N ARG A 2 6.99 2.27 10.60
CA ARG A 2 7.30 2.53 9.17
C ARG A 2 6.00 2.86 8.44
N SER A 3 6.03 3.83 7.52
CA SER A 3 4.86 4.13 6.69
C SER A 3 4.65 3.05 5.62
N LEU A 4 3.42 2.89 5.13
CA LEU A 4 3.11 1.97 4.02
C LEU A 4 3.93 2.30 2.76
N ALA A 5 4.17 3.59 2.50
CA ALA A 5 5.01 4.04 1.40
C ALA A 5 6.48 3.60 1.56
N ALA A 6 7.03 3.66 2.78
CA ALA A 6 8.38 3.17 3.04
C ALA A 6 8.48 1.65 2.87
N ALA A 7 7.48 0.90 3.34
CA ALA A 7 7.40 -0.54 3.13
C ALA A 7 7.28 -0.91 1.63
N ALA A 8 6.49 -0.17 0.86
CA ALA A 8 6.41 -0.33 -0.58
C ALA A 8 7.75 -0.06 -1.28
N SER A 9 8.48 0.97 -0.84
CA SER A 9 9.82 1.27 -1.39
C SER A 9 10.82 0.16 -1.11
N GLU A 10 10.84 -0.36 0.13
CA GLU A 10 11.72 -1.47 0.52
C GLU A 10 11.39 -2.75 -0.27
N LEU A 11 10.10 -3.05 -0.44
CA LEU A 11 9.66 -4.16 -1.28
C LEU A 11 10.04 -3.96 -2.75
N GLY A 12 10.03 -2.72 -3.24
CA GLY A 12 10.54 -2.36 -4.56
C GLY A 12 12.01 -2.76 -4.74
N ALA A 13 12.87 -2.38 -3.80
CA ALA A 13 14.29 -2.77 -3.83
C ALA A 13 14.48 -4.30 -3.83
N LYS A 14 13.66 -5.03 -3.07
CA LYS A 14 13.70 -6.50 -3.05
C LYS A 14 13.22 -7.14 -4.34
N ILE A 15 12.24 -6.55 -5.02
CA ILE A 15 11.82 -6.98 -6.36
C ILE A 15 12.95 -6.75 -7.36
N ASP A 16 13.67 -5.64 -7.28
CA ASP A 16 14.79 -5.34 -8.18
C ASP A 16 15.96 -6.32 -7.96
N GLU A 17 16.28 -6.66 -6.71
CA GLU A 17 17.24 -7.72 -6.36
C GLU A 17 16.83 -9.08 -6.97
N LEU A 18 15.55 -9.43 -6.89
CA LEU A 18 15.02 -10.67 -7.46
C LEU A 18 15.04 -10.67 -9.00
N ASP A 19 14.71 -9.54 -9.64
CA ASP A 19 14.77 -9.39 -11.10
C ASP A 19 16.21 -9.57 -11.61
N ALA A 20 17.21 -9.06 -10.90
CA ALA A 20 18.62 -9.28 -11.21
C ALA A 20 19.01 -10.76 -11.12
N LEU A 21 18.59 -11.46 -10.05
CA LEU A 21 18.86 -12.89 -9.87
C LEU A 21 18.18 -13.74 -10.97
N ILE A 22 16.93 -13.43 -11.32
CA ILE A 22 16.19 -14.11 -12.40
C ILE A 22 16.93 -13.93 -13.74
N ALA A 23 17.45 -12.73 -14.01
CA ALA A 23 18.23 -12.45 -15.21
C ALA A 23 19.53 -13.28 -15.26
N GLU A 24 20.25 -13.36 -14.15
CA GLU A 24 21.45 -14.18 -14.04
C GLU A 24 21.16 -15.68 -14.26
N GLN A 25 20.11 -16.20 -13.61
CA GLN A 25 19.69 -17.60 -13.75
C GLN A 25 19.28 -17.93 -15.17
N ARG A 26 18.53 -17.04 -15.86
CA ARG A 26 18.22 -17.20 -17.30
C ARG A 26 19.48 -17.33 -18.13
N GLY A 27 20.49 -16.49 -17.88
CA GLY A 27 21.79 -16.57 -18.54
C GLY A 27 22.50 -17.90 -18.29
N SER A 28 22.50 -18.38 -17.05
CA SER A 28 23.08 -19.67 -16.66
C SER A 28 22.38 -20.85 -17.33
N VAL A 29 21.04 -20.86 -17.38
CA VAL A 29 20.26 -21.91 -18.06
C VAL A 29 20.55 -21.92 -19.55
N GLN A 30 20.65 -20.76 -20.20
CA GLN A 30 21.02 -20.69 -21.61
C GLN A 30 22.43 -21.21 -21.89
N ARG A 31 23.41 -20.91 -21.02
CA ARG A 31 24.76 -21.48 -21.12
C ARG A 31 24.75 -22.99 -20.95
N LEU A 32 24.00 -23.50 -19.97
CA LEU A 32 23.86 -24.93 -19.71
C LEU A 32 23.27 -25.65 -20.93
N ARG A 33 22.22 -25.08 -21.55
CA ARG A 33 21.60 -25.60 -22.77
C ARG A 33 22.55 -25.64 -23.96
N ARG A 34 23.46 -24.66 -24.09
CA ARG A 34 24.47 -24.65 -25.16
C ARG A 34 25.59 -25.65 -24.91
N ALA A 35 25.99 -25.84 -23.66
CA ALA A 35 27.12 -26.69 -23.28
C ALA A 35 26.74 -28.18 -23.18
N TRP A 36 25.51 -28.50 -22.80
CA TRP A 36 25.05 -29.87 -22.57
C TRP A 36 23.90 -30.25 -23.50
N GLN A 37 24.25 -30.81 -24.66
CA GLN A 37 23.31 -31.44 -25.59
C GLN A 37 23.27 -32.95 -25.32
N GLY A 38 22.49 -33.37 -24.30
CA GLY A 38 22.31 -34.79 -23.94
C GLY A 38 21.29 -34.97 -22.82
N GLY A 39 20.63 -36.13 -22.75
CA GLY A 39 19.42 -36.35 -21.92
C GLY A 39 19.55 -36.07 -20.42
N ALA A 40 20.74 -36.21 -19.81
CA ALA A 40 20.96 -35.82 -18.42
C ALA A 40 20.94 -34.29 -18.22
N GLY A 41 21.37 -33.53 -19.23
CA GLY A 41 21.28 -32.06 -19.23
C GLY A 41 19.85 -31.56 -19.38
N GLU A 42 18.99 -32.29 -20.09
CA GLU A 42 17.58 -31.91 -20.27
C GLU A 42 16.81 -31.90 -18.95
N ALA A 43 17.01 -32.91 -18.10
CA ALA A 43 16.37 -32.96 -16.78
C ALA A 43 16.80 -31.79 -15.87
N THR A 44 18.09 -31.46 -15.86
CA THR A 44 18.60 -30.31 -15.09
C THR A 44 18.09 -28.98 -15.63
N ILE A 45 18.03 -28.82 -16.95
CA ILE A 45 17.46 -27.63 -17.60
C ILE A 45 15.98 -27.49 -17.26
N ALA A 46 15.21 -28.57 -17.34
CA ALA A 46 13.79 -28.57 -17.00
C ALA A 46 13.55 -28.14 -15.54
N GLN A 47 14.35 -28.65 -14.59
CA GLN A 47 14.27 -28.24 -13.19
C GLN A 47 14.59 -26.75 -13.01
N ALA A 48 15.62 -26.26 -13.69
CA ALA A 48 15.99 -24.85 -13.62
C ALA A 48 14.90 -23.92 -14.19
N GLU A 49 14.25 -24.32 -15.29
CA GLU A 49 13.12 -23.58 -15.87
C GLU A 49 11.90 -23.56 -14.93
N GLN A 50 11.61 -24.68 -14.25
CA GLN A 50 10.55 -24.73 -13.24
C GLN A 50 10.83 -23.78 -12.07
N ASN A 51 12.07 -23.77 -11.56
CA ASN A 51 12.48 -22.86 -10.49
C ASN A 51 12.37 -21.39 -10.93
N LEU A 52 12.75 -21.08 -12.16
CA LEU A 52 12.62 -19.75 -12.74
C LEU A 52 11.15 -19.32 -12.84
N ALA A 53 10.27 -20.23 -13.27
CA ALA A 53 8.83 -19.98 -13.31
C ALA A 53 8.25 -19.70 -11.92
N ALA A 54 8.72 -20.40 -10.89
CA ALA A 54 8.34 -20.15 -9.50
C ALA A 54 8.80 -18.76 -9.01
N GLN A 55 10.02 -18.35 -9.34
CA GLN A 55 10.55 -17.02 -9.00
C GLN A 55 9.78 -15.90 -9.70
N LEU A 56 9.44 -16.06 -10.98
CA LEU A 56 8.61 -15.09 -11.71
C LEU A 56 7.22 -14.93 -11.09
N ARG A 57 6.60 -16.03 -10.64
CA ARG A 57 5.32 -15.98 -9.92
C ARG A 57 5.46 -15.26 -8.58
N LEU A 58 6.52 -15.52 -7.83
CA LEU A 58 6.80 -14.81 -6.57
C LEU A 58 6.97 -13.31 -6.83
N ARG A 59 7.82 -12.94 -7.79
CA ARG A 59 8.06 -11.56 -8.19
C ARG A 59 6.76 -10.83 -8.53
N GLN A 60 5.88 -11.47 -9.29
CA GLN A 60 4.57 -10.91 -9.64
C GLN A 60 3.71 -10.64 -8.40
N ARG A 61 3.60 -11.60 -7.48
CA ARG A 61 2.89 -11.41 -6.20
C ARG A 61 3.48 -10.27 -5.37
N LEU A 62 4.81 -10.18 -5.28
CA LEU A 62 5.47 -9.07 -4.56
C LEU A 62 5.16 -7.71 -5.20
N ALA A 63 5.11 -7.64 -6.54
CA ALA A 63 4.75 -6.41 -7.24
C ALA A 63 3.30 -5.98 -6.96
N GLU A 64 2.38 -6.92 -6.85
CA GLU A 64 0.98 -6.68 -6.47
C GLU A 64 0.87 -6.16 -5.03
N VAL A 65 1.56 -6.78 -4.07
CA VAL A 65 1.63 -6.29 -2.68
C VAL A 65 2.20 -4.87 -2.63
N ARG A 66 3.28 -4.59 -3.38
CA ARG A 66 3.88 -3.26 -3.47
C ARG A 66 2.87 -2.22 -3.98
N GLY A 67 2.11 -2.56 -5.03
CA GLY A 67 1.08 -1.71 -5.58
C GLY A 67 0.00 -1.36 -4.56
N ALA A 68 -0.51 -2.38 -3.84
CA ALA A 68 -1.49 -2.18 -2.78
C ALA A 68 -0.96 -1.28 -1.65
N LEU A 69 0.27 -1.50 -1.19
CA LEU A 69 0.91 -0.69 -0.15
C LEU A 69 1.12 0.77 -0.58
N ALA A 70 1.64 1.00 -1.79
CA ALA A 70 1.89 2.34 -2.30
C ALA A 70 0.58 3.11 -2.53
N GLY A 71 -0.39 2.47 -3.19
CA GLY A 71 -1.70 3.07 -3.47
C GLY A 71 -2.46 3.37 -2.19
N GLY A 72 -2.65 2.37 -1.33
CA GLY A 72 -3.35 2.53 -0.05
C GLY A 72 -2.67 3.56 0.86
N GLY A 73 -1.34 3.50 0.96
CA GLY A 73 -0.57 4.46 1.74
C GLY A 73 -0.75 5.91 1.30
N ALA A 74 -0.76 6.18 -0.01
CA ALA A 74 -0.97 7.53 -0.55
C ALA A 74 -2.37 8.07 -0.22
N HIS A 75 -3.41 7.23 -0.34
CA HIS A 75 -4.79 7.63 -0.04
C HIS A 75 -5.01 7.86 1.46
N LEU A 76 -4.41 7.03 2.32
CA LEU A 76 -4.45 7.22 3.78
C LEU A 76 -3.78 8.53 4.20
N VAL A 77 -2.59 8.83 3.65
CA VAL A 77 -1.89 10.09 3.93
C VAL A 77 -2.74 11.27 3.49
N ALA A 78 -3.24 11.28 2.25
CA ALA A 78 -4.06 12.39 1.76
C ALA A 78 -5.34 12.59 2.59
N THR A 79 -6.00 11.51 3.00
CA THR A 79 -7.22 11.58 3.83
C THR A 79 -6.91 12.08 5.24
N ARG A 80 -5.81 11.61 5.83
CA ARG A 80 -5.32 12.08 7.13
C ARG A 80 -4.99 13.56 7.07
N ASP A 81 -4.23 14.00 6.08
CA ASP A 81 -3.79 15.39 5.95
C ASP A 81 -5.00 16.32 5.81
N GLY A 82 -5.95 15.98 4.94
CA GLY A 82 -7.20 16.73 4.79
C GLY A 82 -8.04 16.79 6.08
N LEU A 83 -8.09 15.70 6.85
CA LEU A 83 -8.75 15.68 8.15
C LEU A 83 -8.02 16.56 9.17
N THR A 84 -6.69 16.45 9.27
CA THR A 84 -5.90 17.24 10.21
C THR A 84 -5.94 18.73 9.90
N ASP A 85 -5.91 19.09 8.61
CA ASP A 85 -6.02 20.48 8.15
C ASP A 85 -7.40 21.07 8.50
N LEU A 86 -8.47 20.31 8.26
CA LEU A 86 -9.83 20.72 8.62
C LEU A 86 -9.96 20.92 10.14
N VAL A 87 -9.47 19.97 10.94
CA VAL A 87 -9.53 20.05 12.41
C VAL A 87 -8.69 21.22 12.92
N ALA A 88 -7.51 21.46 12.34
CA ALA A 88 -6.66 22.59 12.69
C ALA A 88 -7.35 23.92 12.37
N ALA A 89 -7.96 24.06 11.19
CA ALA A 89 -8.71 25.24 10.79
C ALA A 89 -9.91 25.51 11.73
N LEU A 90 -10.67 24.46 12.06
CA LEU A 90 -11.79 24.56 13.00
C LEU A 90 -11.32 25.00 14.40
N ARG A 91 -10.27 24.38 14.93
CA ARG A 91 -9.69 24.75 16.22
C ARG A 91 -9.15 26.19 16.22
N GLY A 92 -8.52 26.63 15.13
CA GLY A 92 -8.08 28.00 14.94
C GLY A 92 -9.25 29.02 14.95
N ALA A 93 -10.41 28.60 14.47
CA ALA A 93 -11.66 29.38 14.53
C ALA A 93 -12.41 29.25 15.87
N GLY A 94 -11.81 28.63 16.90
CA GLY A 94 -12.38 28.47 18.23
C GLY A 94 -13.37 27.31 18.39
N TRP A 95 -13.44 26.40 17.41
CA TRP A 95 -14.26 25.20 17.51
C TRP A 95 -13.56 24.10 18.32
N THR A 96 -14.35 23.32 19.04
CA THR A 96 -13.87 22.09 19.70
C THR A 96 -14.22 20.90 18.82
N VAL A 97 -13.23 20.05 18.53
CA VAL A 97 -13.45 18.78 17.82
C VAL A 97 -13.11 17.62 18.75
N THR A 98 -14.08 16.73 18.97
CA THR A 98 -13.92 15.54 19.81
C THR A 98 -13.34 14.36 19.04
N ASP A 99 -12.82 13.37 19.75
CA ASP A 99 -12.27 12.14 19.13
C ASP A 99 -13.33 11.32 18.38
N ALA A 100 -14.60 11.42 18.80
CA ALA A 100 -15.74 10.84 18.08
C ALA A 100 -16.16 11.64 16.82
N GLY A 101 -15.37 12.64 16.43
CA GLY A 101 -15.55 13.44 15.23
C GLY A 101 -16.68 14.48 15.33
N HIS A 102 -17.08 14.87 16.54
CA HIS A 102 -18.05 15.95 16.72
C HIS A 102 -17.38 17.32 16.68
N ALA A 103 -17.90 18.20 15.84
CA ALA A 103 -17.54 19.62 15.83
C ALA A 103 -18.53 20.40 16.70
N ILE A 104 -18.01 21.13 17.68
CA ILE A 104 -18.76 21.94 18.64
C ILE A 104 -18.35 23.39 18.43
N ALA A 105 -19.31 24.25 18.15
CA ALA A 105 -19.08 25.66 17.87
C ALA A 105 -18.72 26.42 19.15
N PRO A 106 -17.93 27.51 19.05
CA PRO A 106 -17.74 28.42 20.17
C PRO A 106 -19.08 29.08 20.56
N ALA A 107 -19.18 29.52 21.82
CA ALA A 107 -20.42 30.06 22.38
C ALA A 107 -20.91 31.35 21.66
N SER A 108 -20.00 32.10 21.04
CA SER A 108 -20.30 33.32 20.28
C SER A 108 -19.50 33.38 18.99
N PRO A 109 -20.09 33.82 17.86
CA PRO A 109 -21.50 34.18 17.69
C PRO A 109 -22.42 32.95 17.58
N ALA A 110 -23.65 33.06 18.10
CA ALA A 110 -24.62 31.95 18.18
C ALA A 110 -24.98 31.32 16.81
N LEU A 111 -24.81 32.06 15.71
CA LEU A 111 -25.02 31.56 14.34
C LEU A 111 -24.13 30.35 14.03
N LEU A 112 -22.94 30.25 14.64
CA LEU A 112 -21.99 29.17 14.36
C LEU A 112 -22.53 27.79 14.75
N LYS A 113 -23.38 27.71 15.78
CA LYS A 113 -24.03 26.44 16.19
C LYS A 113 -24.79 25.77 15.05
N ARG A 114 -25.32 26.54 14.10
CA ARG A 114 -26.04 26.00 12.93
C ARG A 114 -25.15 25.17 12.01
N PHE A 115 -23.84 25.35 12.05
CA PHE A 115 -22.88 24.60 11.22
C PHE A 115 -22.31 23.34 11.89
N GLU A 116 -22.55 23.12 13.19
CA GLU A 116 -22.08 21.92 13.92
C GLU A 116 -22.44 20.60 13.22
N PRO A 117 -23.68 20.38 12.72
CA PRO A 117 -24.03 19.13 12.04
C PRO A 117 -23.28 18.94 10.73
N GLY A 118 -23.02 20.03 10.01
CA GLY A 118 -22.30 20.01 8.73
C GLY A 118 -20.84 19.59 8.92
N PHE A 119 -20.13 20.27 9.83
CA PHE A 119 -18.74 19.93 10.14
C PHE A 119 -18.61 18.55 10.78
N THR A 120 -19.52 18.17 11.68
CA THR A 120 -19.55 16.81 12.27
C THR A 120 -19.72 15.75 11.18
N THR A 121 -20.64 15.96 10.24
CA THR A 121 -20.84 15.03 9.11
C THR A 121 -19.58 14.90 8.26
N LEU A 122 -18.94 16.03 7.95
CA LEU A 122 -17.74 16.05 7.13
C LEU A 122 -16.57 15.31 7.81
N ILE A 123 -16.29 15.60 9.08
CA ILE A 123 -15.23 14.95 9.86
C ILE A 123 -15.47 13.43 9.94
N ARG A 124 -16.69 13.02 10.28
CA ARG A 124 -17.04 11.60 10.36
C ARG A 124 -16.94 10.89 9.02
N ARG A 125 -17.24 11.58 7.92
CA ARG A 125 -17.06 11.02 6.57
C ARG A 125 -15.59 10.81 6.26
N LEU A 126 -14.72 11.75 6.59
CA LEU A 126 -13.27 11.60 6.39
C LEU A 126 -12.68 10.47 7.24
N LEU A 127 -13.10 10.35 8.51
CA LEU A 127 -12.71 9.24 9.39
C LEU A 127 -13.15 7.89 8.80
N ARG A 128 -14.40 7.78 8.35
CA ARG A 128 -14.89 6.54 7.73
C ARG A 128 -14.13 6.19 6.46
N LEU A 129 -13.85 7.17 5.60
CA LEU A 129 -13.05 6.95 4.39
C LEU A 129 -11.65 6.43 4.74
N PHE A 130 -11.02 6.97 5.79
CA PHE A 130 -9.74 6.47 6.28
C PHE A 130 -9.83 4.99 6.68
N ASP A 131 -10.84 4.62 7.48
CA ASP A 131 -11.05 3.22 7.91
C ASP A 131 -11.32 2.28 6.72
N GLU A 132 -12.11 2.73 5.74
CA GLU A 132 -12.41 1.97 4.52
C GLU A 132 -11.16 1.74 3.65
N ILE A 133 -10.32 2.77 3.48
CA ILE A 133 -9.06 2.65 2.74
C ILE A 133 -8.09 1.70 3.46
N ASP A 134 -8.00 1.80 4.79
CA ASP A 134 -7.13 0.93 5.59
C ASP A 134 -7.56 -0.54 5.47
N ALA A 135 -8.85 -0.82 5.69
CA ALA A 135 -9.41 -2.17 5.56
C ALA A 135 -9.26 -2.72 4.14
N GLY A 136 -9.52 -1.90 3.11
CA GLY A 136 -9.35 -2.29 1.71
C GLY A 136 -7.89 -2.61 1.36
N THR A 137 -6.96 -1.82 1.88
CA THR A 137 -5.51 -2.04 1.71
C THR A 137 -5.08 -3.35 2.38
N ALA A 138 -5.51 -3.58 3.63
CA ALA A 138 -5.23 -4.81 4.37
C ALA A 138 -5.81 -6.06 3.67
N ALA A 139 -7.03 -5.95 3.14
CA ALA A 139 -7.67 -7.03 2.38
C ALA A 139 -6.92 -7.33 1.07
N GLY A 140 -6.50 -6.30 0.34
CA GLY A 140 -5.71 -6.45 -0.89
C GLY A 140 -4.39 -7.16 -0.64
N ILE A 141 -3.65 -6.76 0.40
CA ILE A 141 -2.40 -7.43 0.80
C ILE A 141 -2.66 -8.89 1.19
N SER A 142 -3.68 -9.14 2.02
CA SER A 142 -4.03 -10.49 2.48
C SER A 142 -4.48 -11.40 1.34
N GLY A 143 -5.15 -10.87 0.32
CA GLY A 143 -5.56 -11.61 -0.87
C GLY A 143 -4.37 -12.10 -1.71
N VAL A 144 -3.32 -11.28 -1.81
CA VAL A 144 -2.09 -11.62 -2.57
C VAL A 144 -1.22 -12.64 -1.83
N LEU A 145 -1.27 -12.66 -0.50
CA LEU A 145 -0.49 -13.58 0.32
C LEU A 145 -1.09 -15.00 0.45
N ARG A 146 -2.31 -15.24 -0.03
CA ARG A 146 -2.90 -16.59 -0.10
C ARG A 146 -2.41 -17.39 -1.31
#